data_AF-A0A7C9K8L0-F1
#
_entry.id   AF-A0A7C9K8L0-F1
#
_cell.length_a   1.000
_cell.length_b   1.000
_cell.length_c   1.000
_cell.angle_alpha   90.00
_cell.angle_beta   90.00
_cell.angle_gamma   90.00
#
_symmetry.space_group_name_H-M   'P 1'
#
loop_
_entity.id
_entity.type
_entity.pdbx_description
1 polymer ?
#
loop_
_entity_poly.entity_id
_entity_poly.type
_entity_poly.pdbx_seq_one_letter_code
_entity_poly.pdbx_strand_id
1 'polypeptide(L)'
;MSAFRVDIAVPGLPVDCACFGQDSTGKLSDDHHMTFLNQPRTPCGGVDVFGAEYPACFAFKLDLLPASIDRVVVAVRAIRCCLV
;
A
#
# COMPACT_ATOMS: atom_id res chain seq x y z
N MET A 1 6.15 -19.15 1.05
CA MET A 1 5.96 -18.22 2.19
C MET A 1 6.69 -16.93 1.87
N SER A 2 6.14 -16.20 0.92
CA SER A 2 6.67 -14.90 0.49
C SER A 2 5.91 -13.82 1.25
N ALA A 3 6.23 -13.65 2.53
CA ALA A 3 5.57 -12.68 3.38
C ALA A 3 6.60 -11.75 4.03
N PHE A 4 6.32 -10.45 4.00
CA PHE A 4 7.20 -9.43 4.56
C PHE A 4 6.40 -8.20 5.02
N ARG A 5 7.06 -7.32 5.77
CA ARG A 5 6.47 -6.07 6.27
C ARG A 5 7.33 -4.88 5.85
N VAL A 6 6.68 -3.74 5.68
CA VAL A 6 7.32 -2.45 5.38
C VAL A 6 6.78 -1.44 6.38
N ASP A 7 7.69 -0.85 7.15
CA ASP A 7 7.41 0.24 8.09
C ASP A 7 7.87 1.57 7.48
N ILE A 8 6.98 2.57 7.47
CA ILE A 8 7.26 3.88 6.87
C ILE A 8 7.19 4.95 7.96
N ALA A 9 8.34 5.49 8.34
CA ALA A 9 8.46 6.58 9.30
C ALA A 9 9.12 7.80 8.64
N VAL A 10 8.43 8.93 8.66
CA VAL A 10 8.92 10.21 8.13
C VAL A 10 8.81 11.29 9.20
N PRO A 11 9.81 11.43 10.09
CA PRO A 11 9.75 12.39 11.20
C PRO A 11 9.62 13.84 10.70
N GLY A 12 8.71 14.60 11.32
CA GLY A 12 8.54 16.04 11.03
C GLY A 12 7.83 16.37 9.72
N LEU A 13 7.34 15.39 8.97
CA LEU A 13 6.58 15.60 7.75
C LEU A 13 5.33 14.71 7.73
N PRO A 14 4.11 15.27 7.71
CA PRO A 14 2.93 14.47 7.45
C PRO A 14 3.01 13.88 6.03
N VAL A 15 2.87 12.55 5.93
CA VAL A 15 2.77 11.77 4.70
C VAL A 15 1.55 10.85 4.69
N ASP A 16 0.81 10.83 3.58
CA ASP A 16 -0.13 9.73 3.34
C ASP A 16 0.57 8.60 2.58
N CYS A 17 0.06 7.37 2.73
CA CYS A 17 0.56 6.21 2.01
C CYS A 17 -0.58 5.49 1.28
N ALA A 18 -0.28 4.96 0.11
CA ALA A 18 -1.18 4.11 -0.65
C ALA A 18 -0.41 2.90 -1.21
N CYS A 19 -1.10 1.79 -1.45
CA CYS A 19 -0.51 0.61 -2.06
C CYS A 19 -1.41 0.03 -3.14
N PHE A 20 -0.84 -0.30 -4.30
CA PHE A 20 -1.56 -0.80 -5.47
C PHE A 20 -0.76 -1.83 -6.26
N GLY A 21 -1.48 -2.73 -6.91
CA GLY A 21 -0.89 -3.74 -7.79
C GLY A 21 -0.74 -3.27 -9.24
N GLN A 22 0.35 -3.68 -9.88
CA GLN A 22 0.59 -3.48 -11.30
C GLN A 22 0.68 -4.80 -12.06
N ASP A 23 0.23 -4.79 -13.31
CA ASP A 23 0.40 -5.89 -14.24
C ASP A 23 1.83 -5.92 -14.82
N SER A 24 2.11 -6.92 -15.67
CA SER A 24 3.40 -7.11 -16.31
C SER A 24 3.82 -5.98 -17.26
N THR A 25 2.88 -5.12 -17.67
CA THR A 25 3.12 -3.93 -18.50
C THR A 25 3.35 -2.66 -17.67
N GLY A 26 3.30 -2.78 -16.33
CA GLY A 26 3.42 -1.66 -15.40
C GLY A 26 2.16 -0.80 -15.30
N LYS A 27 1.03 -1.27 -15.84
CA LYS A 27 -0.27 -0.61 -15.67
C LYS A 27 -0.91 -1.05 -14.37
N LEU A 28 -1.79 -0.21 -13.85
CA LEU A 28 -2.64 -0.59 -12.72
C LEU A 28 -3.47 -1.82 -13.11
N SER A 29 -3.35 -2.91 -12.36
CA SER A 29 -3.87 -4.21 -12.81
C SER A 29 -5.39 -4.35 -12.69
N ASP A 30 -6.01 -3.76 -11.66
CA ASP A 30 -7.46 -3.78 -11.40
C ASP A 30 -7.79 -2.85 -10.23
N ASP A 31 -8.93 -2.16 -10.28
CA ASP A 31 -9.41 -1.24 -9.24
C ASP A 31 -9.72 -1.99 -7.93
N HIS A 32 -10.07 -3.28 -8.02
CA HIS A 32 -10.40 -4.14 -6.88
C HIS A 32 -9.18 -4.63 -6.06
N HIS A 33 -7.95 -4.43 -6.55
CA HIS A 33 -6.70 -4.82 -5.88
C HIS A 33 -5.83 -3.61 -5.52
N MET A 34 -6.49 -2.48 -5.22
CA MET A 34 -5.89 -1.31 -4.58
C MET A 34 -6.23 -1.29 -3.09
N THR A 35 -5.24 -1.03 -2.23
CA THR A 35 -5.47 -0.71 -0.81
C THR A 35 -5.35 0.78 -0.61
N PHE A 36 -6.46 1.39 -0.24
CA PHE A 36 -6.55 2.78 0.24
C PHE A 36 -6.74 2.78 1.75
N LEU A 37 -6.52 3.92 2.42
CA LEU A 37 -6.80 4.03 3.87
C LEU A 37 -8.24 3.62 4.24
N ASN A 38 -9.21 3.76 3.32
CA ASN A 38 -10.60 3.33 3.49
C ASN A 38 -10.85 1.84 3.20
N GLN A 39 -9.86 1.11 2.71
CA GLN A 39 -9.88 -0.34 2.49
C GLN A 39 -8.57 -0.93 3.04
N PRO A 40 -8.47 -1.12 4.36
CA PRO A 40 -7.21 -1.47 5.02
C PRO A 40 -6.68 -2.87 4.66
N ARG A 41 -7.46 -3.67 3.93
CA ARG A 41 -7.13 -5.02 3.50
C ARG A 41 -7.65 -5.24 2.08
N THR A 42 -6.81 -5.79 1.20
CA THR A 42 -7.25 -6.30 -0.13
C THR A 42 -8.26 -7.45 0.02
N PRO A 43 -9.22 -7.64 -0.91
CA PRO A 43 -10.16 -8.76 -0.86
C PRO A 43 -9.50 -10.14 -0.77
N CYS A 44 -8.34 -10.32 -1.42
CA CYS A 44 -7.56 -11.55 -1.37
C CYS A 44 -6.73 -11.73 -0.08
N GLY A 45 -6.64 -10.70 0.77
CA GLY A 45 -5.83 -10.71 1.99
C GLY A 45 -4.32 -10.67 1.77
N GLY A 46 -3.87 -10.38 0.54
CA GLY A 46 -2.46 -10.30 0.17
C GLY A 46 -1.75 -9.03 0.65
N VAL A 47 -2.49 -7.94 0.89
CA VAL A 47 -1.97 -6.71 1.49
C VAL A 47 -2.88 -6.26 2.62
N ASP A 48 -2.26 -5.92 3.76
CA ASP A 48 -2.87 -5.30 4.94
C ASP A 48 -2.11 -4.00 5.27
N VAL A 49 -2.82 -2.92 5.62
CA VAL A 49 -2.23 -1.71 6.20
C VAL A 49 -2.69 -1.52 7.65
N PHE A 50 -1.75 -1.15 8.50
CA PHE A 50 -1.95 -0.91 9.93
C PHE A 50 -1.45 0.49 10.29
N GLY A 51 -2.14 1.14 11.24
CA GLY A 51 -1.79 2.47 11.75
C GLY A 51 -2.65 3.57 11.14
N ALA A 52 -3.60 4.08 11.93
CA ALA A 52 -4.50 5.16 11.51
C ALA A 52 -3.81 6.53 11.46
N GLU A 53 -2.68 6.72 12.18
CA GLU A 53 -2.07 8.04 12.39
C GLU A 53 -0.54 8.01 12.50
N TYR A 54 0.15 7.27 11.62
CA TYR A 54 1.62 7.12 11.58
C TYR A 54 2.24 6.25 12.68
N PRO A 55 3.33 5.52 12.36
CA PRO A 55 3.79 5.16 11.02
C PRO A 55 2.80 4.19 10.34
N ALA A 56 2.57 4.35 9.04
CA ALA A 56 1.81 3.39 8.26
C ALA A 56 2.67 2.13 8.06
N CYS A 57 2.15 0.97 8.47
CA CYS A 57 2.81 -0.32 8.32
C CYS A 57 2.04 -1.14 7.28
N PHE A 58 2.72 -1.64 6.25
CA PHE A 58 2.15 -2.57 5.28
C PHE A 58 2.66 -3.99 5.55
N ALA A 59 1.76 -4.96 5.56
CA ALA A 59 2.11 -6.38 5.55
C ALA A 59 1.70 -7.00 4.22
N PHE A 60 2.62 -7.73 3.61
CA PHE A 60 2.46 -8.38 2.33
C PHE A 60 2.50 -9.90 2.49
N LYS A 61 1.59 -10.58 1.80
CA LYS A 61 1.53 -12.04 1.65
C LYS A 61 1.38 -12.31 0.15
N LEU A 62 2.50 -12.37 -0.57
CA LEU A 62 2.48 -12.43 -2.03
C LEU A 62 1.84 -13.72 -2.55
N ASP A 63 1.88 -14.80 -1.76
CA ASP A 63 1.28 -16.09 -2.09
C ASP A 63 -0.26 -16.01 -2.22
N LEU A 64 -0.88 -14.92 -1.73
CA LEU A 64 -2.32 -14.67 -1.83
C LEU A 64 -2.68 -13.69 -2.96
N LEU A 65 -1.70 -13.10 -3.64
CA LEU A 65 -1.97 -12.18 -4.73
C LEU A 65 -2.42 -12.95 -5.98
N PRO A 66 -3.41 -12.43 -6.73
CA PRO A 66 -3.78 -13.00 -8.01
C PRO A 66 -2.59 -12.99 -8.99
N ALA A 67 -2.57 -13.95 -9.91
CA ALA A 67 -1.54 -14.04 -10.95
C ALA A 67 -1.50 -12.81 -11.91
N SER A 68 -2.55 -11.98 -11.92
CA SER A 68 -2.59 -10.73 -12.67
C SER A 68 -1.68 -9.65 -12.05
N ILE A 69 -1.32 -9.77 -10.78
CA ILE A 69 -0.46 -8.83 -10.08
C ILE A 69 1.00 -9.26 -10.25
N ASP A 70 1.73 -8.57 -11.13
CA ASP A 70 3.16 -8.78 -11.34
C ASP A 70 3.98 -8.06 -10.25
N ARG A 71 3.49 -6.90 -9.79
CA ARG A 71 4.22 -6.02 -8.85
C ARG A 71 3.28 -5.37 -7.86
N VAL A 72 3.82 -5.03 -6.70
CA VAL A 72 3.15 -4.22 -5.69
C VAL A 72 3.94 -2.94 -5.49
N VAL A 73 3.26 -1.80 -5.54
CA VAL A 73 3.87 -0.48 -5.42
C VAL A 73 3.31 0.21 -4.20
N VAL A 74 4.21 0.74 -3.37
CA VAL A 74 3.86 1.62 -2.25
C VAL A 74 4.21 3.05 -2.63
N ALA A 75 3.20 3.92 -2.65
CA ALA A 75 3.36 5.35 -2.88
C ALA A 75 3.26 6.10 -1.55
N VAL A 76 4.26 6.94 -1.27
CA VAL A 76 4.31 7.83 -0.12
C VAL A 76 4.15 9.25 -0.64
N ARG A 77 3.17 10.00 -0.14
CA ARG A 77 2.91 11.38 -0.56
C ARG A 77 3.06 12.32 0.62
N ALA A 78 3.88 13.35 0.48
CA ALA A 78 3.96 14.42 1.44
C ALA A 78 2.67 15.24 1.42
N ILE A 79 2.00 15.32 2.56
CA ILE A 79 0.87 16.23 2.73
C ILE A 79 1.47 17.61 2.94
N ARG A 80 1.35 18.46 1.93
CA ARG A 80 1.67 19.88 2.13
C ARG A 80 0.65 20.43 3.11
N CYS A 81 1.06 20.57 4.37
CA CYS A 81 0.26 21.26 5.35
C CYS A 81 0.03 22.66 4.80
N CYS A 82 -1.22 23.02 4.46
CA CYS A 82 -1.57 24.42 4.29
C CYS A 82 -1.34 25.12 5.63
N LEU A 83 -0.11 25.60 5.83
CA LEU A 83 0.21 26.68 6.75
C LEU A 83 0.17 27.97 5.92
N VAL A 84 -1.03 28.37 5.48
CA VAL A 84 -1.75 29.63 5.78
C VAL A 84 -3.16 29.53 5.19
#